data_AF-A0A5Q0M7R5-F1
#
_entry.id   AF-A0A5Q0M7R5-F1
#
_cell.length_a   1.000
_cell.length_b   1.000
_cell.length_c   1.000
_cell.angle_alpha   90.00
_cell.angle_beta   90.00
_cell.angle_gamma   90.00
#
_symmetry.space_group_name_H-M   'P 1'
#
loop_
_entity.id
_entity.type
_entity.pdbx_description
1 polymer ?
#
loop_
_entity_poly.entity_id
_entity_poly.type
_entity_poly.pdbx_seq_one_letter_code
_entity_poly.pdbx_strand_id
1 'polypeptide(L)'
;MNTNVRPLHANRDVSREFPRTQDSRDSKPKFEAKGHDKQLQTAQYDRSLVEIETMSGQMHTGTLTRRDRYTVTLRDRGVERMYFKHAIESICIVPAAGGLPLIDDGKDASETGV
;
A
#
# COMPACT_ATOMS: atom_id res chain seq x y z
N MET A 1 50.95 41.34 -33.34
CA MET A 1 50.88 39.91 -32.96
C MET A 1 50.01 39.82 -31.72
N ASN A 2 48.82 39.22 -31.84
CA ASN A 2 47.91 38.97 -30.73
C ASN A 2 48.31 37.68 -30.02
N THR A 3 48.24 37.64 -28.68
CA THR A 3 47.80 36.44 -27.96
C THR A 3 46.92 36.85 -26.77
N ASN A 4 45.69 36.33 -26.78
CA ASN A 4 44.74 36.33 -25.67
C ASN A 4 45.26 35.42 -24.55
N VAL A 5 45.16 35.86 -23.30
CA VAL A 5 45.04 34.93 -22.16
C VAL A 5 44.04 35.52 -21.16
N ARG A 6 42.89 34.86 -21.01
CA ARG A 6 41.92 35.12 -19.93
C ARG A 6 42.28 34.24 -18.73
N PRO A 7 42.23 34.75 -17.50
CA PRO A 7 41.90 33.93 -16.35
C PRO A 7 40.40 34.05 -16.01
N LEU A 8 39.71 32.93 -16.11
CA LEU A 8 38.45 32.64 -15.42
C LEU A 8 38.76 32.42 -13.93
N HIS A 9 37.89 32.91 -13.03
CA HIS A 9 37.46 32.32 -11.72
C HIS A 9 36.68 33.43 -10.97
N ALA A 10 35.34 33.30 -10.84
CA ALA A 10 34.63 32.70 -9.69
C ALA A 10 34.57 33.68 -8.49
N ASN A 11 33.46 34.03 -7.86
CA ASN A 11 32.14 33.42 -7.76
C ASN A 11 31.07 34.50 -7.59
N ARG A 12 29.91 34.20 -8.17
CA ARG A 12 28.67 34.96 -8.13
C ARG A 12 28.16 34.97 -6.70
N ASP A 13 28.19 36.14 -6.07
CA ASP A 13 27.46 36.40 -4.83
C ASP A 13 25.96 36.29 -5.15
N VAL A 14 25.40 35.12 -4.87
CA VAL A 14 23.96 34.88 -4.91
C VAL A 14 23.60 34.36 -3.54
N SER A 15 23.47 35.29 -2.60
CA SER A 15 22.62 35.12 -1.42
C SER A 15 21.19 34.87 -1.89
N ARG A 16 20.92 33.65 -2.38
CA ARG A 16 19.57 33.11 -2.55
C ARG A 16 19.16 32.63 -1.17
N GLU A 17 18.51 33.51 -0.43
CA GLU A 17 17.65 33.09 0.67
C GLU A 17 16.61 32.13 0.08
N PHE A 18 16.82 30.84 0.25
CA PHE A 18 15.82 29.84 -0.07
C PHE A 18 14.66 30.07 0.89
N PRO A 19 13.44 30.38 0.41
CA PRO A 19 12.29 30.40 1.28
C PRO A 19 12.18 29.00 1.88
N ARG A 20 12.36 28.91 3.21
CA ARG A 20 12.08 27.69 3.97
C ARG A 20 10.62 27.37 3.71
N THR A 21 10.38 26.46 2.78
CA THR A 21 9.07 25.90 2.55
C THR A 21 8.73 25.22 3.87
N GLN A 22 7.85 25.85 4.64
CA GLN A 22 7.28 25.23 5.82
C GLN A 22 6.76 23.88 5.36
N ASP A 23 7.28 22.81 5.98
CA ASP A 23 6.64 21.51 6.01
C ASP A 23 5.26 21.72 6.64
N SER A 24 4.31 22.15 5.82
CA SER A 24 2.92 21.86 6.01
C SER A 24 2.88 20.35 6.05
N ARG A 25 2.91 19.81 7.27
CA ARG A 25 2.45 18.46 7.56
C ARG A 25 1.02 18.43 7.08
N ASP A 26 0.88 18.16 5.79
CA ASP A 26 -0.34 17.79 5.13
C ASP A 26 -0.70 16.48 5.81
N SER A 27 -1.37 16.59 6.95
CA SER A 27 -2.13 15.52 7.55
C SER A 27 -3.23 15.21 6.56
N LYS A 28 -2.83 14.51 5.49
CA LYS A 28 -3.72 14.00 4.45
C LYS A 28 -4.87 13.35 5.20
N PRO A 29 -6.13 13.71 4.90
CA PRO A 29 -7.27 13.18 5.59
C PRO A 29 -7.14 11.66 5.60
N LYS A 30 -7.15 11.07 6.81
CA LYS A 30 -6.99 9.64 7.01
C LYS A 30 -8.08 8.98 6.19
N PHE A 31 -7.69 8.39 5.06
CA PHE A 31 -8.64 7.83 4.11
C PHE A 31 -9.40 6.71 4.83
N GLU A 32 -10.67 6.96 5.11
CA GLU A 32 -11.57 6.00 5.72
C GLU A 32 -12.14 5.13 4.59
N ALA A 33 -11.57 3.92 4.43
CA ALA A 33 -12.02 3.02 3.39
C ALA A 33 -13.43 2.50 3.71
N LYS A 34 -14.32 2.53 2.71
CA LYS A 34 -15.69 2.03 2.80
C LYS A 34 -15.86 0.79 1.92
N GLY A 35 -16.73 -0.12 2.32
CA GLY A 35 -17.06 -1.33 1.55
C GLY A 35 -15.85 -2.24 1.29
N HIS A 36 -15.70 -2.70 0.05
CA HIS A 36 -14.62 -3.60 -0.39
C HIS A 36 -13.22 -3.05 -0.12
N ASP A 37 -13.04 -1.73 -0.19
CA ASP A 37 -11.75 -1.13 0.05
C ASP A 37 -11.34 -1.29 1.54
N LYS A 38 -12.30 -1.39 2.47
CA LYS A 38 -12.02 -1.69 3.89
C LYS A 38 -11.37 -3.07 4.06
N GLN A 39 -11.78 -4.06 3.27
CA GLN A 39 -11.19 -5.41 3.31
C GLN A 39 -9.72 -5.36 2.87
N LEU A 40 -9.43 -4.59 1.81
CA LEU A 40 -8.05 -4.35 1.38
C LEU A 40 -7.24 -3.55 2.42
N GLN A 41 -7.88 -2.63 3.14
CA GLN A 41 -7.23 -1.92 4.24
C GLN A 41 -6.78 -2.88 5.34
N THR A 42 -7.69 -3.74 5.77
CA THR A 42 -7.42 -4.76 6.78
C THR A 42 -6.30 -5.69 6.30
N ALA A 43 -6.38 -6.20 5.06
CA ALA A 43 -5.32 -7.05 4.48
C ALA A 43 -3.93 -6.36 4.44
N GLN A 44 -3.89 -5.05 4.16
CA GLN A 44 -2.65 -4.27 4.17
C GLN A 44 -2.03 -4.18 5.58
N TYR A 45 -2.86 -3.94 6.60
CA TYR A 45 -2.39 -3.82 7.98
C TYR A 45 -2.00 -5.16 8.58
N ASP A 46 -2.78 -6.20 8.31
CA ASP A 46 -2.56 -7.56 8.83
C ASP A 46 -1.45 -8.29 8.07
N ARG A 47 -0.95 -7.69 6.98
CA ARG A 47 0.00 -8.30 6.04
C ARG A 47 -0.50 -9.65 5.52
N SER A 48 -1.82 -9.75 5.32
CA SER A 48 -2.46 -10.93 4.76
C SER A 48 -1.92 -11.21 3.36
N LEU A 49 -1.89 -12.49 3.00
CA LEU A 49 -1.54 -12.89 1.66
C LEU A 49 -2.71 -12.54 0.73
N VAL A 50 -2.41 -11.86 -0.36
CA VAL A 50 -3.38 -11.43 -1.36
C VAL A 50 -3.00 -12.07 -2.69
N GLU A 51 -4.00 -12.60 -3.36
CA GLU A 51 -3.90 -13.13 -4.71
C GLU A 51 -4.70 -12.23 -5.66
N ILE A 52 -4.06 -11.84 -6.76
CA ILE A 52 -4.63 -11.00 -7.81
C ILE A 52 -4.64 -11.82 -9.10
N GLU A 53 -5.82 -11.94 -9.68
CA GLU A 53 -6.00 -12.37 -11.06
C GLU A 53 -6.11 -11.14 -11.96
N THR A 54 -5.28 -11.07 -12.97
CA THR A 54 -5.33 -10.01 -13.98
C THR A 54 -6.32 -10.36 -15.08
N MET A 55 -6.82 -9.36 -15.81
CA MET A 55 -7.69 -9.56 -16.99
C MET A 55 -7.04 -10.38 -18.12
N SER A 56 -5.72 -10.61 -18.07
CA SER A 56 -5.02 -11.50 -19.00
C SER A 56 -4.92 -12.95 -18.49
N GLY A 57 -5.57 -13.27 -17.36
CA GLY A 57 -5.56 -14.59 -16.71
C GLY A 57 -4.29 -14.89 -15.92
N GLN A 58 -3.41 -13.90 -15.69
CA GLN A 58 -2.21 -14.11 -14.87
C GLN A 58 -2.52 -13.99 -13.39
N MET A 59 -2.00 -14.94 -12.61
CA MET A 59 -2.14 -14.99 -11.15
C MET A 59 -0.88 -14.43 -10.47
N HIS A 60 -1.08 -13.57 -9.48
CA HIS A 60 -0.01 -12.97 -8.70
C HIS A 60 -0.33 -12.96 -7.21
N THR A 61 0.56 -13.54 -6.43
CA THR A 61 0.40 -13.65 -4.98
C THR A 61 1.44 -12.78 -4.27
N GLY A 62 1.05 -12.12 -3.20
CA GLY A 62 1.97 -11.34 -2.37
C GLY A 62 1.26 -10.62 -1.23
N THR A 63 2.03 -9.90 -0.42
CA THR A 63 1.46 -9.04 0.63
C THR A 63 1.12 -7.66 0.08
N LEU A 64 -0.03 -7.12 0.43
CA LEU A 64 -0.43 -5.78 0.02
C LEU A 64 0.37 -4.72 0.80
N THR A 65 1.20 -3.92 0.12
CA THR A 65 2.02 -2.88 0.79
C THR A 65 1.47 -1.48 0.63
N ARG A 66 0.83 -1.20 -0.51
CA ARG A 66 0.20 0.10 -0.81
C ARG A 66 -1.10 -0.10 -1.57
N ARG A 67 -2.00 0.85 -1.40
CA ARG A 67 -3.26 0.96 -2.13
C ARG A 67 -3.64 2.41 -2.27
N ASP A 68 -4.22 2.75 -3.41
CA ASP A 68 -4.83 4.04 -3.65
C ASP A 68 -6.13 3.86 -4.44
N ARG A 69 -6.68 4.95 -4.99
CA ARG A 69 -7.94 4.92 -5.74
C ARG A 69 -7.86 4.04 -7.00
N TYR A 70 -6.69 3.96 -7.63
CA TYR A 70 -6.50 3.37 -8.96
C TYR A 70 -5.58 2.16 -8.97
N THR A 71 -4.72 2.01 -7.96
CA THR A 71 -3.68 0.99 -7.92
C THR A 71 -3.65 0.23 -6.61
N VAL A 72 -3.11 -0.97 -6.68
CA VAL A 72 -2.72 -1.80 -5.55
C VAL A 72 -1.29 -2.29 -5.79
N THR A 73 -0.48 -2.35 -4.74
CA THR A 73 0.91 -2.82 -4.83
C THR A 73 1.08 -4.07 -3.99
N LEU A 74 1.47 -5.17 -4.65
CA LEU A 74 1.85 -6.40 -3.98
C LEU A 74 3.37 -6.48 -3.86
N ARG A 75 3.84 -6.97 -2.71
CA ARG A 75 5.23 -7.34 -2.50
C ARG A 75 5.34 -8.85 -2.33
N ASP A 76 6.20 -9.45 -3.13
CA ASP A 76 6.59 -10.86 -3.03
C ASP A 76 8.12 -10.98 -3.13
N ARG A 77 8.73 -11.71 -2.19
CA ARG A 77 10.19 -11.96 -2.15
C ARG A 77 11.08 -10.72 -2.34
N GLY A 78 10.63 -9.56 -1.86
CA GLY A 78 11.38 -8.30 -1.97
C GLY A 78 11.15 -7.52 -3.28
N VAL A 79 10.40 -8.08 -4.23
CA VAL A 79 9.96 -7.39 -5.44
C VAL A 79 8.60 -6.76 -5.21
N GLU A 80 8.45 -5.49 -5.55
CA GLU A 80 7.17 -4.79 -5.52
C GLU A 80 6.60 -4.71 -6.94
N ARG A 81 5.33 -5.08 -7.10
CA ARG A 81 4.57 -5.01 -8.35
C ARG A 81 3.31 -4.19 -8.15
N MET A 82 3.11 -3.22 -9.03
CA MET A 82 1.94 -2.36 -9.03
C MET A 82 0.93 -2.86 -10.06
N TYR A 83 -0.33 -2.94 -9.66
CA TYR A 83 -1.46 -3.35 -10.49
C TYR A 83 -2.48 -2.23 -10.55
N PHE A 84 -2.96 -1.92 -11.75
CA PHE A 84 -4.07 -0.99 -11.94
C PHE A 84 -5.39 -1.74 -11.74
N LYS A 85 -6.32 -1.17 -10.95
CA LYS A 85 -7.61 -1.81 -10.63
C LYS A 85 -8.46 -2.14 -11.87
N HIS A 86 -8.29 -1.41 -12.98
CA HIS A 86 -8.98 -1.70 -14.25
C HIS A 86 -8.41 -2.92 -15.00
N ALA A 87 -7.22 -3.39 -14.63
CA ALA A 87 -6.56 -4.55 -15.21
C ALA A 87 -6.64 -5.79 -14.30
N ILE A 88 -7.35 -5.68 -13.17
CA ILE A 88 -7.55 -6.76 -12.20
C ILE A 88 -8.94 -7.33 -12.40
N GLU A 89 -9.01 -8.63 -12.67
CA GLU A 89 -10.25 -9.38 -12.75
C GLU A 89 -10.81 -9.69 -11.37
N SER A 90 -9.97 -10.24 -10.49
CA SER A 90 -10.38 -10.64 -9.15
C SER A 90 -9.27 -10.41 -8.12
N ILE A 91 -9.67 -10.21 -6.86
CA ILE A 91 -8.76 -10.13 -5.71
C ILE A 91 -9.26 -11.08 -4.63
N CYS A 92 -8.42 -12.02 -4.23
CA CYS A 92 -8.68 -12.94 -3.12
C CYS A 92 -7.76 -12.59 -1.95
N ILE A 93 -8.34 -12.33 -0.77
CA ILE A 93 -7.59 -12.15 0.47
C ILE A 93 -7.56 -13.50 1.17
N VAL A 94 -6.37 -14.10 1.26
CA VAL A 94 -6.17 -15.35 1.97
C VAL A 94 -5.84 -14.99 3.43
N PRO A 95 -6.76 -15.26 4.38
CA PRO A 95 -6.47 -15.02 5.78
C PRO A 95 -5.28 -15.89 6.18
N ALA A 96 -4.29 -15.30 6.86
CA ALA A 96 -3.20 -16.06 7.43
C ALA A 96 -3.81 -17.13 8.34
N ALA A 97 -3.60 -18.40 8.03
CA ALA A 97 -4.14 -19.52 8.78
C ALA A 97 -3.65 -19.43 10.24
N GLY A 98 -4.48 -18.87 11.11
CA GLY A 98 -4.17 -18.63 12.52
C GLY A 98 -5.37 -18.21 13.37
N GLY A 99 -6.59 -18.31 12.84
CA GLY A 99 -7.80 -18.00 13.58
C GLY A 99 -8.96 -18.83 13.05
N LEU A 100 -8.95 -20.14 13.32
CA LEU A 100 -10.22 -20.84 13.42
C LEU A 100 -11.05 -20.08 14.47
N PRO A 101 -12.28 -19.63 14.18
CA PRO A 101 -13.16 -19.24 15.26
C PRO A 101 -13.29 -20.47 16.17
N LEU A 102 -12.88 -20.33 17.43
CA LEU A 102 -13.23 -21.28 18.46
C LEU A 102 -14.76 -21.24 18.52
N ILE A 103 -15.41 -22.23 17.91
CA ILE A 103 -16.84 -22.43 18.07
C ILE A 103 -16.99 -22.85 19.53
N ASP A 104 -17.43 -21.92 20.37
CA ASP A 104 -17.89 -22.22 21.71
C ASP A 104 -19.21 -22.99 21.53
N ASP A 105 -19.11 -24.31 21.35
CA ASP A 105 -20.22 -25.24 21.48
C ASP A 105 -20.62 -25.27 22.98
N GLY A 106 -21.26 -24.17 23.41
CA GLY A 106 -22.00 -24.05 24.66
C GLY A 106 -23.15 -25.04 24.66
N LYS A 107 -22.82 -26.29 24.97
CA LYS A 107 -23.73 -27.39 25.23
C LYS A 107 -24.46 -27.12 26.55
N ASP A 108 -25.52 -26.32 26.52
CA ASP A 108 -26.57 -26.34 27.55
C ASP A 108 -27.71 -27.25 27.07
N ALA A 109 -27.43 -28.55 27.11
CA ALA A 109 -28.45 -29.59 27.16
C ALA A 109 -28.67 -29.98 28.62
N SER A 110 -29.60 -29.30 29.29
CA SER A 110 -30.24 -29.84 30.49
C SER A 110 -31.74 -29.67 30.35
N GLU A 111 -32.29 -30.68 29.69
CA GLU A 111 -33.66 -31.14 29.71
C GLU A 111 -34.02 -31.57 31.14
N THR A 112 -34.99 -30.90 31.77
CA THR A 112 -35.76 -31.48 32.89
C THR A 112 -37.23 -31.20 32.62
N GLY A 113 -37.92 -32.21 32.10
CA GLY A 113 -39.37 -32.25 31.99
C GLY A 113 -40.03 -32.33 33.37
N VAL A 114 -41.17 -31.66 33.46
CA VAL A 114 -42.17 -31.82 34.53
C VAL A 114 -43.14 -32.91 34.12
#